data_AF-A0A7Y1YRP7-F1
#
_entry.id   AF-A0A7Y1YRP7-F1
#
_cell.length_a   1.000
_cell.length_b   1.000
_cell.length_c   1.000
_cell.angle_alpha   90.00
_cell.angle_beta   90.00
_cell.angle_gamma   90.00
#
_symmetry.space_group_name_H-M   'P 1'
#
loop_
_entity.id
_entity.type
_entity.pdbx_description
1 polymer ?
#
loop_
_entity_poly.entity_id
_entity_poly.type
_entity_poly.pdbx_seq_one_letter_code
_entity_poly.pdbx_strand_id
1 'polypeptide(L)'
;TKVMVGLGMSAIGDTWYSFSQNIKDVEAYSAKVHAGEFPVFRGHILNREDLLIRRHILNLICHFETYWEGENERLTSCLERLVEMEKDGLVEIDSSSVRIPEAGRPFIRNICMAFDMHLFRNKPSTQTFSMTV
;
A
#
# COMPACT_ATOMS: atom_id res chain seq x y z
N THR A 1 -19.00 -2.75 -5.97
CA THR A 1 -18.00 -3.50 -6.77
C THR A 1 -16.61 -3.11 -6.29
N LYS A 2 -15.62 -4.01 -6.32
CA LYS A 2 -14.20 -3.68 -5.95
C LYS A 2 -13.35 -3.30 -7.17
N VAL A 3 -13.99 -3.04 -8.30
CA VAL A 3 -13.33 -2.72 -9.57
C VAL A 3 -13.45 -1.24 -9.84
N MET A 4 -12.31 -0.61 -10.10
CA MET A 4 -12.15 0.75 -10.56
C MET A 4 -11.45 0.71 -11.92
N VAL A 5 -12.11 1.24 -12.96
CA VAL A 5 -11.57 1.30 -14.31
C VAL A 5 -10.98 2.68 -14.54
N GLY A 6 -9.66 2.76 -14.69
CA GLY A 6 -8.96 3.99 -15.03
C GLY A 6 -9.12 4.31 -16.51
N LEU A 7 -9.80 5.42 -16.82
CA LEU A 7 -9.97 5.93 -18.18
C LEU A 7 -9.09 7.16 -18.41
N GLY A 8 -8.56 7.29 -19.63
CA GLY A 8 -7.64 8.35 -19.99
C GLY A 8 -6.17 7.94 -19.91
N MET A 9 -5.30 8.78 -20.47
CA MET A 9 -3.85 8.57 -20.43
C MET A 9 -3.35 8.56 -18.98
N SER A 10 -2.34 7.72 -18.71
CA SER A 10 -1.72 7.48 -17.40
C SER A 10 -2.61 6.90 -16.28
N ALA A 11 -3.93 6.82 -16.49
CA ALA A 11 -4.89 6.37 -15.50
C ALA A 11 -4.57 4.96 -14.99
N ILE A 12 -4.83 4.74 -13.71
CA ILE A 12 -4.64 3.46 -13.04
C ILE A 12 -6.01 2.83 -12.79
N GLY A 13 -6.18 1.58 -13.18
CA GLY A 13 -7.28 0.73 -12.76
C GLY A 13 -6.88 -0.16 -11.59
N ASP A 14 -7.85 -0.51 -10.76
CA ASP A 14 -7.69 -1.35 -9.58
C ASP A 14 -8.82 -2.39 -9.53
N THR A 15 -8.49 -3.67 -9.53
CA THR A 15 -9.46 -4.77 -9.44
C THR A 15 -9.45 -5.48 -8.09
N TRP A 16 -8.80 -4.89 -7.09
CA TRP A 16 -8.36 -5.49 -5.83
C TRP A 16 -7.23 -6.52 -5.96
N TYR A 17 -7.23 -7.31 -7.03
CA TYR A 17 -6.23 -8.36 -7.28
C TYR A 17 -5.10 -7.93 -8.20
N SER A 18 -5.31 -6.83 -8.93
CA SER A 18 -4.31 -6.28 -9.82
C SER A 18 -4.48 -4.78 -10.01
N PHE A 19 -3.38 -4.17 -10.41
CA PHE A 19 -3.35 -2.82 -10.95
C PHE A 19 -3.04 -2.87 -12.44
N SER A 20 -3.61 -1.94 -13.20
CA SER A 20 -3.27 -1.70 -14.60
C SER A 20 -3.05 -0.22 -14.81
N GLN A 21 -2.02 0.16 -15.56
CA GLN A 21 -1.76 1.55 -15.92
C GLN A 21 -1.87 1.72 -17.43
N ASN A 22 -2.64 2.71 -17.85
CA ASN A 22 -2.73 3.11 -19.24
C ASN A 22 -1.44 3.80 -19.70
N ILE A 23 -1.25 3.83 -21.02
CA ILE A 23 -0.16 4.57 -21.68
C ILE A 23 -0.13 6.01 -21.17
N LYS A 24 1.08 6.48 -20.82
CA LYS A 24 1.30 7.81 -20.19
C LYS A 24 1.43 8.94 -21.21
N ASP A 25 1.73 8.60 -22.45
CA ASP A 25 1.83 9.52 -23.56
C ASP A 25 0.44 9.72 -24.20
N VAL A 26 0.06 10.98 -24.42
CA VAL A 26 -1.31 11.33 -24.87
C VAL A 26 -1.55 10.81 -26.29
N GLU A 27 -0.57 11.02 -27.17
CA GLU A 27 -0.63 10.69 -28.58
C GLU A 27 -0.70 9.16 -28.77
N ALA A 28 0.18 8.41 -28.11
CA ALA A 28 0.19 6.95 -28.16
C ALA A 28 -1.06 6.33 -27.53
N TYR A 29 -1.56 6.89 -26.42
CA TYR A 29 -2.83 6.48 -25.82
C TYR A 29 -3.99 6.69 -26.82
N SER A 30 -4.08 7.87 -27.41
CA SER A 30 -5.12 8.24 -28.36
C SER A 30 -5.10 7.32 -29.60
N ALA A 31 -3.91 7.05 -30.15
CA ALA A 31 -3.77 6.17 -31.31
C ALA A 31 -4.30 4.75 -31.04
N LYS A 32 -3.98 4.17 -29.89
CA LYS A 32 -4.49 2.85 -29.47
C LYS A 32 -6.00 2.82 -29.32
N VAL A 33 -6.57 3.84 -28.68
CA VAL A 33 -8.02 3.96 -28.49
C VAL A 33 -8.74 4.08 -29.84
N HIS A 34 -8.24 4.92 -30.75
CA HIS A 34 -8.83 5.08 -32.09
C HIS A 34 -8.72 3.80 -32.95
N ALA A 35 -7.70 2.97 -32.71
CA ALA A 35 -7.56 1.65 -33.33
C ALA A 35 -8.46 0.57 -32.69
N GLY A 36 -9.21 0.87 -31.63
CA GLY A 36 -10.05 -0.10 -30.90
C GLY A 36 -9.24 -1.05 -30.00
N GLU A 37 -8.00 -0.71 -29.68
CA GLU A 37 -7.11 -1.51 -28.85
C GLU A 37 -7.08 -1.01 -27.40
N PHE A 38 -6.85 -1.93 -26.45
CA PHE A 38 -6.69 -1.53 -25.04
C PHE A 38 -5.37 -0.76 -24.84
N PRO A 39 -5.42 0.48 -24.33
CA PRO A 39 -4.23 1.31 -24.16
C PRO A 39 -3.48 1.00 -22.85
N VAL A 40 -3.40 -0.27 -22.45
CA VAL A 40 -2.74 -0.71 -21.21
C VAL A 40 -1.24 -0.83 -21.46
N PHE A 41 -0.43 -0.11 -20.68
CA PHE A 41 1.03 -0.12 -20.77
C PHE A 41 1.67 -1.17 -19.87
N ARG A 42 1.26 -1.22 -18.59
CA ARG A 42 1.77 -2.20 -17.62
C ARG A 42 0.71 -2.59 -16.61
N GLY A 43 0.87 -3.76 -16.02
CA GLY A 43 0.05 -4.21 -14.89
C GLY A 43 0.89 -4.84 -13.79
N HIS A 44 0.28 -5.01 -12.63
CA HIS A 44 0.87 -5.73 -11.51
C HIS A 44 -0.21 -6.60 -10.86
N ILE A 45 0.01 -7.91 -10.86
CA ILE A 45 -0.89 -8.89 -10.21
C ILE A 45 -0.38 -9.09 -8.79
N LEU A 46 -1.28 -8.90 -7.83
CA LEU A 46 -0.97 -8.99 -6.40
C LEU A 46 -0.95 -10.45 -5.97
N ASN A 47 0.13 -10.84 -5.31
CA ASN A 47 0.22 -12.15 -4.69
C ASN A 47 -0.50 -12.17 -3.32
N ARG A 48 -0.52 -13.34 -2.66
CA ARG A 48 -1.21 -13.50 -1.37
C ARG A 48 -0.67 -12.60 -0.26
N GLU A 49 0.63 -12.34 -0.25
CA GLU A 49 1.27 -11.42 0.69
C GLU A 49 0.90 -9.97 0.40
N ASP A 50 0.92 -9.56 -0.86
CA ASP A 50 0.51 -8.21 -1.27
C ASP A 50 -0.94 -7.91 -0.86
N LEU A 51 -1.83 -8.88 -1.04
CA LEU A 51 -3.25 -8.76 -0.63
C LEU A 51 -3.40 -8.65 0.89
N LEU A 52 -2.60 -9.41 1.66
CA LEU A 52 -2.58 -9.35 3.12
C LEU A 52 -2.14 -7.97 3.58
N ILE A 53 -0.98 -7.51 3.12
CA ILE A 53 -0.39 -6.21 3.48
C ILE A 53 -1.29 -5.06 3.05
N ARG A 54 -1.82 -5.09 1.82
CA ARG A 54 -2.77 -4.09 1.31
C ARG A 54 -3.95 -3.90 2.25
N ARG A 55 -4.54 -4.99 2.74
CA ARG A 55 -5.66 -4.92 3.69
C ARG A 55 -5.26 -4.20 4.98
N HIS A 56 -4.09 -4.52 5.54
CA HIS A 56 -3.64 -3.89 6.77
C HIS A 56 -3.35 -2.39 6.58
N ILE A 57 -2.65 -2.01 5.51
CA ILE A 57 -2.38 -0.60 5.19
C ILE A 57 -3.68 0.19 4.96
N LEU A 58 -4.64 -0.36 4.20
CA LEU A 58 -5.92 0.32 3.96
C LEU A 58 -6.70 0.53 5.26
N ASN A 59 -6.74 -0.48 6.13
CA ASN A 59 -7.40 -0.36 7.42
C ASN A 59 -6.73 0.70 8.30
N LEU A 60 -5.40 0.74 8.36
CA LEU A 60 -4.68 1.76 9.13
C LEU A 60 -4.94 3.18 8.59
N ILE A 61 -4.90 3.37 7.27
CA ILE A 61 -5.11 4.70 6.65
C ILE A 61 -6.56 5.18 6.83
N CYS A 62 -7.55 4.30 6.65
CA CYS A 62 -8.95 4.70 6.62
C CYS A 62 -9.63 4.64 8.00
N HIS A 63 -9.19 3.74 8.88
CA HIS A 63 -9.86 3.43 10.14
C HIS A 63 -8.96 3.60 11.36
N PHE A 64 -7.67 3.90 11.17
CA PHE A 64 -6.68 4.06 12.25
C PHE A 64 -6.51 2.81 13.11
N GLU A 65 -6.94 1.65 12.62
CA GLU A 65 -6.77 0.37 13.31
C GLU A 65 -6.77 -0.78 12.31
N THR A 66 -6.15 -1.90 12.66
CA THR A 66 -6.21 -3.12 11.88
C THR A 66 -6.16 -4.34 12.79
N TYR A 67 -6.75 -5.45 12.36
CA TYR A 67 -6.87 -6.66 13.13
C TYR A 67 -6.55 -7.89 12.28
N TRP A 68 -6.18 -8.98 12.93
CA TRP A 68 -5.99 -10.30 12.33
C TRP A 68 -6.44 -11.39 13.30
N GLU A 69 -6.60 -12.61 12.80
CA GLU A 69 -6.96 -13.77 13.62
C GLU A 69 -5.76 -14.73 13.65
N GLY A 70 -5.38 -15.20 14.85
CA GLY A 70 -4.30 -16.16 15.07
C GLY A 70 -2.88 -15.58 14.95
N GLU A 71 -1.87 -16.45 15.04
CA GLU A 71 -0.48 -16.08 14.81
C GLU A 71 -0.27 -15.77 13.33
N ASN A 72 0.16 -14.55 13.04
CA ASN A 72 0.52 -14.16 11.69
C ASN A 72 2.03 -13.98 11.62
N GLU A 73 2.75 -15.09 11.43
CA GLU A 73 4.22 -15.10 11.22
C GLU A 73 4.67 -14.06 10.18
N ARG A 74 3.80 -13.73 9.21
CA ARG A 74 4.09 -12.74 8.16
C ARG A 74 4.05 -11.30 8.67
N LEU A 75 3.32 -11.03 9.76
CA LEU A 75 3.26 -9.72 10.41
C LEU A 75 4.29 -9.56 11.52
N THR A 76 4.90 -10.62 12.04
CA THR A 76 5.90 -10.53 13.12
C THR A 76 6.96 -9.46 12.83
N SER A 77 7.55 -9.49 11.64
CA SER A 77 8.55 -8.49 11.24
C SER A 77 7.98 -7.07 11.11
N CYS A 78 6.69 -6.92 10.80
CA CYS A 78 6.02 -5.62 10.75
C CYS A 78 5.81 -5.08 12.16
N LEU A 79 5.37 -5.91 13.09
CA LEU A 79 5.13 -5.54 14.49
C LEU A 79 6.43 -5.18 15.22
N GLU A 80 7.52 -5.90 14.97
CA GLU A 80 8.85 -5.56 15.50
C GLU A 80 9.30 -4.14 15.13
N ARG A 81 8.91 -3.66 13.95
CA ARG A 81 9.25 -2.30 13.48
C ARG A 81 8.40 -1.21 14.12
N LEU A 82 7.27 -1.57 14.74
CA LEU A 82 6.38 -0.64 15.41
C LEU A 82 6.74 -0.43 16.88
N VAL A 83 7.62 -1.25 17.46
CA VAL A 83 7.96 -1.21 18.90
C VAL A 83 8.46 0.16 19.34
N GLU A 84 9.27 0.86 18.55
CA GLU A 84 9.72 2.21 18.91
C GLU A 84 8.57 3.23 18.84
N MET A 85 7.70 3.11 17.84
CA MET A 85 6.51 3.98 17.72
C MET A 85 5.50 3.71 18.84
N GLU A 86 5.42 2.49 19.34
CA GLU A 86 4.59 2.13 20.49
C GLU A 86 5.11 2.78 21.77
N LYS A 87 6.43 2.74 22.01
CA LYS A 87 7.08 3.43 23.14
C LYS A 87 6.81 4.95 23.12
N ASP A 88 6.76 5.53 21.93
CA ASP A 88 6.44 6.95 21.74
C ASP A 88 4.93 7.25 21.82
N GLY A 89 4.07 6.25 22.02
CA GLY A 89 2.61 6.40 22.11
C GLY A 89 1.92 6.72 20.78
N LEU A 90 2.59 6.44 19.65
CA LEU A 90 2.06 6.67 18.30
C LEU A 90 1.22 5.49 17.79
N VAL A 91 1.40 4.31 18.37
CA VAL A 91 0.61 3.11 18.10
C VAL A 91 0.36 2.35 19.40
N GLU A 92 -0.74 1.61 19.45
CA GLU A 92 -1.05 0.64 20.50
C GLU A 92 -1.06 -0.74 19.82
N ILE A 93 -0.25 -1.68 20.32
CA ILE A 93 -0.16 -3.04 19.77
C ILE A 93 -0.78 -4.02 20.76
N ASP A 94 -1.81 -4.74 20.32
CA ASP A 94 -2.41 -5.84 21.06
C ASP A 94 -2.02 -7.18 20.43
N SER A 95 -2.44 -8.28 21.07
CA SER A 95 -2.20 -9.65 20.57
C SER A 95 -2.64 -9.90 19.12
N SER A 96 -3.65 -9.17 18.65
CA SER A 96 -4.27 -9.40 17.34
C SER A 96 -4.68 -8.11 16.61
N SER A 97 -4.17 -6.95 17.06
CA SER A 97 -4.50 -5.66 16.47
C SER A 97 -3.40 -4.62 16.64
N VAL A 98 -3.43 -3.62 15.76
CA VAL A 98 -2.70 -2.37 15.90
C VAL A 98 -3.70 -1.24 15.81
N ARG A 99 -3.62 -0.29 16.74
CA ARG A 99 -4.42 0.94 16.76
C ARG A 99 -3.51 2.16 16.73
N ILE A 100 -3.98 3.24 16.11
CA ILE A 100 -3.27 4.51 16.01
C ILE A 100 -4.05 5.56 16.83
N PRO A 101 -3.54 5.95 18.01
CA PRO A 101 -4.08 7.05 18.79
C PRO A 101 -4.08 8.36 18.00
N GLU A 102 -4.82 9.36 18.49
CA GLU A 102 -4.88 10.67 17.82
C GLU A 102 -3.50 11.30 17.61
N ALA A 103 -2.61 11.17 18.58
CA ALA A 103 -1.22 11.64 18.52
C ALA A 103 -0.38 10.94 17.42
N GLY A 104 -0.73 9.70 17.06
CA GLY A 104 -0.07 8.92 16.02
C GLY A 104 -0.54 9.22 14.60
N ARG A 105 -1.72 9.84 14.43
CA ARG A 105 -2.32 10.08 13.10
C ARG A 105 -1.46 10.93 12.16
N PRO A 106 -0.74 11.98 12.62
CA PRO A 106 0.20 12.71 11.77
C PRO A 106 1.30 11.80 11.17
N PHE A 107 1.63 10.71 11.86
CA PHE A 107 2.66 9.74 11.49
C PHE A 107 2.11 8.52 10.73
N ILE A 108 0.85 8.55 10.29
CA ILE A 108 0.17 7.41 9.64
C ILE A 108 0.99 6.80 8.50
N ARG A 109 1.69 7.62 7.70
CA ARG A 109 2.53 7.12 6.60
C ARG A 109 3.72 6.32 7.12
N ASN A 110 4.38 6.79 8.17
CA ASN A 110 5.54 6.13 8.78
C ASN A 110 5.10 4.81 9.44
N ILE A 111 3.94 4.81 10.08
CA ILE A 111 3.32 3.60 10.64
C ILE A 111 3.00 2.59 9.54
N CYS A 112 2.39 3.03 8.44
CA CYS A 112 2.08 2.15 7.30
C CYS A 112 3.34 1.59 6.61
N MET A 113 4.46 2.33 6.62
CA MET A 113 5.72 1.85 6.07
C MET A 113 6.23 0.59 6.80
N ALA A 114 5.92 0.41 8.08
CA ALA A 114 6.29 -0.81 8.83
C ALA A 114 5.68 -2.10 8.22
N PHE A 115 4.56 -1.95 7.49
CA PHE A 115 3.88 -3.02 6.78
C PHE A 115 4.37 -3.22 5.33
N ASP A 116 5.17 -2.32 4.77
CA ASP A 116 5.63 -2.40 3.37
C ASP A 116 6.80 -3.40 3.20
N MET A 117 6.47 -4.65 2.90
CA MET A 117 7.45 -5.72 2.72
C MET A 117 8.36 -5.52 1.50
N HIS A 118 7.89 -4.86 0.45
CA HIS A 118 8.70 -4.60 -0.75
C HIS A 118 9.79 -3.57 -0.46
N LEU A 119 9.48 -2.55 0.33
CA LEU A 119 10.45 -1.54 0.78
C LEU A 119 11.64 -2.17 1.51
N PHE A 120 11.38 -3.09 2.45
CA PHE A 120 12.45 -3.70 3.25
C PHE A 120 13.25 -4.77 2.52
N ARG A 121 12.65 -5.46 1.54
CA ARG A 121 13.35 -6.46 0.71
C ARG A 121 14.21 -5.81 -0.36
N ASN A 122 13.72 -4.74 -0.97
CA ASN A 122 14.41 -4.03 -2.04
C ASN A 122 15.23 -2.86 -1.51
N LYS A 123 15.91 -3.03 -0.34
CA LYS A 123 16.65 -1.98 0.37
C LYS A 123 17.27 -1.00 -0.63
N PRO A 124 16.68 0.20 -0.78
CA PRO A 124 17.22 1.13 -1.75
C PRO A 124 18.65 1.49 -1.31
N SER A 125 19.61 1.41 -2.25
CA SER A 125 21.00 1.83 -2.00
C SER A 125 21.12 3.33 -1.71
N THR A 126 20.04 4.06 -1.95
CA THR A 126 19.86 5.48 -1.69
C THR A 126 18.90 5.68 -0.53
N GLN A 127 19.26 6.60 0.38
CA GLN A 127 18.32 7.08 1.41
C GLN A 127 17.02 7.49 0.72
N THR A 128 15.92 6.86 1.10
CA THR A 128 14.61 7.20 0.58
C THR A 128 14.19 8.51 1.26
N PHE A 129 14.23 9.60 0.50
CA PHE A 129 13.93 10.97 0.94
C PHE A 129 12.43 11.16 1.24
N SER A 130 11.94 10.47 2.27
CA SER A 130 10.81 11.00 3.04
C SER A 130 11.36 11.32 4.42
N MET A 131 12.09 12.44 4.52
CA MET A 131 12.20 13.11 5.81
C MET A 131 10.84 13.70 6.10
N THR A 132 10.08 13.04 6.98
CA THR A 132 8.93 13.63 7.64
C THR A 132 9.48 14.73 8.55
N VAL A 133 9.07 15.98 8.33
CA VAL A 133 9.26 17.08 9.30
C VAL A 133 8.30 16.85 10.46
#